data_AF-A0A958IT32-F1
#
_entry.id   AF-A0A958IT32-F1
#
_cell.length_a   1.000
_cell.length_b   1.000
_cell.length_c   1.000
_cell.angle_alpha   90.00
_cell.angle_beta   90.00
_cell.angle_gamma   90.00
#
_symmetry.space_group_name_H-M   'P 1'
#
loop_
_entity.id
_entity.type
_entity.pdbx_description
1 polymer ?
#
loop_
_entity_poly.entity_id
_entity_poly.type
_entity_poly.pdbx_seq_one_letter_code
_entity_poly.pdbx_strand_id
1 'polypeptide(L)'
;YELIARKDEQLHHLLASILPMYEEGMAYYEARNWEKAADRFSSILRLMPDDGPSKLYLRRSQEFALSPPPLDWDGVYQMQSK
;
A
#
# COMPACT_ATOMS: atom_id res chain seq x y z
N TYR A 1 6.82 31.75 -8.42
CA TYR A 1 6.43 30.68 -9.36
C TYR A 1 7.47 29.56 -9.48
N GLU A 2 8.36 29.36 -8.49
CA GLU A 2 9.46 28.35 -8.58
C GLU A 2 9.38 27.21 -7.53
N LEU A 3 8.30 27.18 -6.74
CA LEU A 3 8.11 26.19 -5.67
C LEU A 3 7.20 25.02 -6.06
N ILE A 4 6.33 25.21 -7.05
CA ILE A 4 5.39 24.17 -7.52
C ILE A 4 6.15 23.08 -8.29
N ALA A 5 6.98 23.47 -9.27
CA ALA A 5 7.69 22.53 -10.14
C ALA A 5 8.63 21.55 -9.40
N ARG A 6 9.35 22.00 -8.37
CA ARG A 6 10.23 21.11 -7.56
C ARG A 6 9.44 20.09 -6.75
N LYS A 7 8.24 20.47 -6.29
CA LYS A 7 7.39 19.58 -5.50
C LYS A 7 6.77 18.50 -6.39
N ASP A 8 6.43 18.84 -7.63
CA ASP A 8 5.91 17.90 -8.63
C ASP A 8 6.96 16.88 -9.09
N GLU A 9 8.22 17.30 -9.32
CA GLU A 9 9.33 16.40 -9.65
C GLU A 9 9.66 15.44 -8.50
N GLN A 10 9.77 15.96 -7.26
CA GLN A 10 10.00 15.11 -6.08
C GLN A 10 8.87 14.11 -5.86
N LEU A 11 7.62 14.55 -6.06
CA LEU A 11 6.46 13.67 -5.96
C LEU A 11 6.50 12.58 -7.05
N HIS A 12 6.89 12.92 -8.29
CA HIS A 12 7.04 11.94 -9.36
C HIS A 12 8.08 10.87 -9.03
N HIS A 13 9.26 11.26 -8.53
CA HIS A 13 10.29 10.30 -8.14
C HIS A 13 9.86 9.42 -6.96
N LEU A 14 9.11 9.99 -6.01
CA LEU A 14 8.56 9.27 -4.87
C LEU A 14 7.52 8.24 -5.33
N LEU A 15 6.57 8.64 -6.18
CA LEU A 15 5.56 7.74 -6.74
C LEU A 15 6.19 6.61 -7.56
N ALA A 16 7.21 6.92 -8.37
CA ALA A 16 7.94 5.91 -9.14
C ALA A 16 8.63 4.86 -8.25
N SER A 17 9.02 5.24 -7.03
CA SER A 17 9.61 4.33 -6.05
C SER A 17 8.56 3.54 -5.27
N ILE A 18 7.40 4.15 -5.00
CA ILE A 18 6.32 3.56 -4.19
C ILE A 18 5.45 2.58 -4.99
N LEU A 19 5.13 2.89 -6.25
CA LEU A 19 4.29 2.05 -7.11
C LEU A 19 4.70 0.57 -7.12
N PRO A 20 5.98 0.21 -7.38
CA PRO A 20 6.37 -1.21 -7.36
C PRO A 20 6.26 -1.82 -5.95
N MET A 21 6.52 -1.06 -4.89
CA MET A 21 6.34 -1.54 -3.51
C MET A 21 4.86 -1.79 -3.19
N TYR A 22 3.98 -0.95 -3.73
CA TYR A 22 2.54 -1.07 -3.56
C TYR A 22 2.00 -2.31 -4.29
N GLU A 23 2.42 -2.50 -5.54
CA GLU A 23 2.11 -3.71 -6.32
C GLU A 23 2.59 -4.99 -5.63
N GLU A 24 3.82 -5.00 -5.08
CA GLU A 24 4.31 -6.11 -4.27
C GLU A 24 3.46 -6.34 -3.01
N GLY A 25 3.10 -5.26 -2.30
CA GLY A 25 2.25 -5.35 -1.11
C GLY A 25 0.88 -5.94 -1.44
N MET A 26 0.30 -5.55 -2.57
CA MET A 26 -0.97 -6.09 -3.07
C MET A 26 -0.86 -7.56 -3.46
N ALA A 27 0.22 -7.96 -4.15
CA ALA A 27 0.45 -9.37 -4.50
C ALA A 27 0.55 -10.25 -3.23
N TYR A 28 1.21 -9.76 -2.18
CA TYR A 28 1.25 -10.47 -0.89
C TYR A 28 -0.12 -10.48 -0.19
N TYR A 29 -0.87 -9.39 -0.26
CA TYR A 29 -2.21 -9.29 0.32
C TYR A 29 -3.19 -10.27 -0.33
N GLU A 30 -3.17 -10.38 -1.66
CA GLU A 30 -3.97 -11.36 -2.42
C GLU A 30 -3.54 -12.79 -2.14
N ALA A 31 -2.24 -13.02 -1.96
CA ALA A 31 -1.70 -14.32 -1.53
C ALA A 31 -1.96 -14.63 -0.05
N ARG A 32 -2.70 -13.78 0.68
CA ARG A 32 -2.97 -13.88 2.14
C ARG A 32 -1.69 -13.92 2.98
N ASN A 33 -0.59 -13.40 2.44
CA ASN A 33 0.67 -13.25 3.16
C ASN A 33 0.68 -11.91 3.89
N TRP A 34 -0.10 -11.85 4.97
CA TRP A 34 -0.38 -10.62 5.70
C TRP A 34 0.86 -9.96 6.30
N GLU A 35 1.81 -10.74 6.80
CA GLU A 35 3.07 -10.19 7.33
C GLU A 35 3.85 -9.45 6.24
N LYS A 36 4.06 -10.10 5.08
CA LYS A 36 4.79 -9.46 3.98
C LYS A 36 4.04 -8.27 3.39
N ALA A 37 2.71 -8.36 3.30
CA ALA A 37 1.88 -7.24 2.87
C ALA A 37 2.05 -6.05 3.83
N ALA A 38 1.93 -6.27 5.14
CA ALA A 38 2.14 -5.25 6.16
C ALA A 38 3.54 -4.62 6.08
N ASP A 39 4.59 -5.43 5.89
CA ASP A 39 5.96 -4.92 5.76
C ASP A 39 6.13 -4.01 4.54
N ARG A 40 5.52 -4.36 3.40
CA ARG A 40 5.54 -3.53 2.19
C ARG A 40 4.79 -2.22 2.39
N PHE A 41 3.56 -2.25 2.90
CA PHE A 41 2.78 -1.03 3.16
C PHE A 41 3.42 -0.13 4.23
N SER A 42 4.01 -0.72 5.27
CA SER A 42 4.79 0.02 6.27
C SER A 42 5.99 0.73 5.64
N SER A 43 6.69 0.08 4.71
CA SER A 43 7.80 0.68 3.98
C SER A 43 7.36 1.88 3.13
N ILE A 44 6.20 1.78 2.48
CA ILE A 44 5.60 2.90 1.72
C ILE A 44 5.27 4.06 2.66
N LEU A 45 4.67 3.80 3.82
CA LEU A 45 4.31 4.83 4.78
C LEU A 45 5.51 5.53 5.44
N ARG A 46 6.70 4.92 5.41
CA ARG A 46 7.94 5.62 5.78
C ARG A 46 8.35 6.67 4.76
N LEU A 47 8.01 6.46 3.48
CA LEU A 47 8.31 7.36 2.37
C LEU A 47 7.20 8.40 2.15
N MET A 48 5.94 7.96 2.23
CA MET A 48 4.75 8.78 2.11
C MET A 48 3.81 8.50 3.28
N PRO A 49 4.03 9.16 4.44
CA PRO A 49 3.22 8.97 5.63
C PRO A 49 1.75 9.31 5.44
N ASP A 50 1.39 10.05 4.39
CA ASP A 50 0.02 10.47 4.09
C ASP A 50 -0.69 9.56 3.08
N ASP A 51 -0.05 8.47 2.63
CA ASP A 51 -0.67 7.53 1.69
C ASP A 51 -1.84 6.77 2.33
N GLY A 52 -3.06 7.21 2.03
CA GLY A 52 -4.31 6.62 2.54
C GLY A 52 -4.46 5.13 2.21
N PRO A 53 -4.26 4.71 0.96
CA PRO A 53 -4.22 3.30 0.56
C PRO A 53 -3.29 2.44 1.40
N SER A 54 -2.00 2.78 1.52
CA SER A 54 -1.06 1.96 2.30
C SER A 54 -1.42 1.91 3.78
N LYS A 55 -1.97 2.99 4.38
CA LYS A 55 -2.50 2.94 5.76
C LYS A 55 -3.60 1.91 5.91
N LEU A 56 -4.55 1.91 4.97
CA LEU A 56 -5.68 1.00 4.99
C LEU A 56 -5.21 -0.46 4.89
N TYR A 57 -4.35 -0.77 3.92
CA TYR A 57 -3.89 -2.14 3.73
C TYR A 57 -2.92 -2.61 4.81
N LEU A 58 -2.08 -1.73 5.36
CA LEU A 58 -1.26 -2.06 6.54
C LEU A 58 -2.14 -2.50 7.71
N ARG A 59 -3.12 -1.67 8.06
CA ARG A 59 -4.04 -1.96 9.16
C ARG A 59 -4.78 -3.28 8.94
N ARG A 60 -5.32 -3.49 7.74
CA ARG A 60 -6.04 -4.72 7.41
C ARG A 60 -5.16 -5.95 7.43
N SER A 61 -3.94 -5.84 6.93
CA SER A 61 -2.98 -6.95 6.97
C SER A 61 -2.68 -7.33 8.42
N GLN A 62 -2.51 -6.36 9.32
CA GLN A 62 -2.36 -6.63 10.75
C GLN A 62 -3.61 -7.27 11.37
N GLU A 63 -4.80 -6.76 11.05
CA GLU A 63 -6.08 -7.33 11.51
C GLU A 63 -6.26 -8.77 11.01
N PHE A 64 -5.91 -9.07 9.76
CA PHE A 64 -6.01 -10.40 9.15
C PHE A 64 -4.90 -11.36 9.60
N ALA A 65 -3.73 -10.85 9.98
CA ALA A 65 -2.71 -11.66 10.63
C ALA A 65 -3.19 -12.18 11.99
N LEU A 66 -3.94 -11.36 12.74
CA LEU A 66 -4.50 -11.72 14.05
C LEU A 66 -5.80 -12.52 13.94
N SER A 67 -6.66 -12.15 12.99
CA SER A 67 -7.96 -12.76 12.73
C SER A 67 -8.09 -13.05 11.23
N PRO A 68 -7.56 -14.20 10.76
CA PRO A 68 -7.59 -14.56 9.35
C PRO A 68 -9.02 -14.52 8.79
N PRO A 69 -9.22 -13.93 7.61
CA PRO A 69 -10.53 -13.91 6.98
C PRO A 69 -10.93 -15.34 6.58
N PRO A 70 -12.24 -15.60 6.44
CA PRO A 70 -12.75 -16.91 6.07
C PRO A 70 -12.27 -17.35 4.68
N LEU A 71 -12.35 -18.66 4.41
CA LEU A 71 -11.76 -19.26 3.20
C LEU A 71 -12.33 -18.71 1.89
N ASP A 72 -13.58 -18.24 1.94
CA ASP A 72 -14.34 -17.57 0.86
C ASP A 72 -13.99 -16.08 0.70
N TRP A 73 -12.98 -15.59 1.41
CA TRP A 73 -12.50 -14.23 1.21
C TRP A 73 -11.86 -14.09 -0.18
N ASP A 74 -12.60 -13.47 -1.09
CA ASP A 74 -12.25 -13.31 -2.51
C ASP A 74 -11.11 -12.28 -2.77
N GLY A 75 -10.47 -11.74 -1.73
CA GLY A 75 -9.43 -10.71 -1.89
C GLY A 75 -9.96 -9.36 -2.41
N VAL A 76 -11.26 -9.27 -2.70
CA VAL A 76 -11.88 -8.10 -3.32
C VAL A 76 -12.12 -7.03 -2.27
N TYR A 77 -11.15 -6.12 -2.13
CA TYR A 77 -11.50 -4.73 -1.93
C TYR A 77 -11.05 -3.99 -3.18
N GLN A 78 -11.98 -3.78 -4.11
CA GLN A 78 -11.75 -2.95 -5.29
C GLN A 78 -11.36 -1.56 -4.79
N MET A 79 -10.06 -1.26 -4.73
CA MET A 79 -9.63 0.10 -4.99
C MET A 79 -9.99 0.36 -6.45
N GLN A 80 -11.22 0.80 -6.67
CA GLN A 80 -11.60 1.48 -7.89
C GLN A 80 -10.85 2.80 -7.91
N SER A 81 -9.56 2.75 -8.23
CA SER A 81 -8.85 3.88 -8.79
C SER A 81 -9.06 3.78 -10.30
N LYS A 82 -10.14 4.39 -10.78
CA LYS A 82 -10.38 4.61 -12.21
C LYS A 82 -9.89 5.99 -12.60
#